data_AF-A0A2S9FSP5-F1
#
_entry.id   AF-A0A2S9FSP5-F1
#
_cell.length_a   1.000
_cell.length_b   1.000
_cell.length_c   1.000
_cell.angle_alpha   90.00
_cell.angle_beta   90.00
_cell.angle_gamma   90.00
#
_symmetry.space_group_name_H-M   'P 1'
#
loop_
_entity.id
_entity.type
_entity.pdbx_description
1 polymer ?
#
loop_
_entity_poly.entity_id
_entity_poly.type
_entity_poly.pdbx_seq_one_letter_code
_entity_poly.pdbx_strand_id
1 'polypeptide(L)' 'MSENEADTVDEARGYSAQAFGVVLFLRRIEGQVRGIAKMIDEDKYCIDVLTQISAVNSALQSVALGL' A
#
# COMPACT_ATOMS: atom_id res chain seq x y z
N MET A 1 12.82 -19.63 -42.31
CA MET A 1 13.96 -18.74 -41.99
C MET A 1 13.41 -17.33 -42.13
N SER A 2 13.33 -16.45 -41.16
CA SER A 2 13.67 -16.30 -39.73
C SER A 2 13.20 -14.85 -39.46
N GLU A 3 12.68 -14.37 -38.35
CA GLU A 3 12.22 -14.82 -37.04
C GLU A 3 11.17 -13.76 -36.67
N ASN A 4 10.01 -14.17 -36.15
CA ASN A 4 9.02 -13.24 -35.62
C ASN A 4 9.40 -13.04 -34.14
N GLU A 5 10.13 -11.97 -33.85
CA GLU A 5 10.64 -11.68 -32.51
C GLU A 5 9.45 -11.31 -31.61
N ALA A 6 9.16 -12.23 -30.70
CA ALA A 6 7.96 -12.28 -29.92
C ALA A 6 7.83 -11.05 -29.00
N ASP A 7 6.81 -10.25 -29.27
CA ASP A 7 6.12 -9.44 -28.26
C ASP A 7 5.48 -10.39 -27.25
N THR A 8 6.28 -10.98 -26.36
CA THR A 8 5.78 -11.66 -25.17
C THR A 8 5.39 -10.59 -24.16
N VAL A 9 4.21 -10.04 -24.37
CA VAL A 9 3.49 -9.27 -23.36
C VAL A 9 3.54 -10.00 -22.01
N ASP A 10 3.91 -9.22 -21.01
CA ASP A 10 4.11 -9.48 -19.59
C ASP A 10 2.89 -10.14 -18.88
N GLU A 11 2.48 -11.34 -19.28
CA GLU A 11 1.33 -12.04 -18.68
C GLU A 11 1.67 -12.74 -17.33
N ALA A 12 2.88 -12.58 -16.80
CA ALA A 12 3.33 -13.31 -15.61
C ALA A 12 3.66 -12.46 -14.36
N ARG A 13 3.48 -11.13 -14.38
CA ARG A 13 3.58 -10.29 -13.16
C ARG A 13 2.22 -9.79 -12.67
N GLY A 14 1.22 -10.68 -12.68
CA GLY A 14 -0.07 -10.38 -12.08
C GLY A 14 -0.02 -10.46 -10.55
N TYR A 15 -0.72 -9.55 -9.87
CA TYR A 15 -0.96 -9.58 -8.41
C TYR A 15 -1.51 -10.92 -7.90
N SER A 16 -2.01 -11.83 -8.75
CA SER A 16 -2.81 -13.01 -8.38
C SER A 16 -2.17 -13.98 -7.38
N ALA A 17 -0.85 -14.06 -7.29
CA ALA A 17 -0.17 -14.93 -6.33
C ALA A 17 -0.05 -14.31 -4.90
N GLN A 18 -0.14 -12.98 -4.76
CA GLN A 18 0.08 -12.24 -3.51
C GLN A 18 -1.05 -11.22 -3.19
N ALA A 19 -2.02 -11.08 -4.10
CA ALA A 19 -3.08 -10.07 -4.09
C ALA A 19 -3.83 -10.06 -2.76
N PHE A 20 -4.10 -11.24 -2.22
CA PHE A 20 -4.83 -11.38 -0.97
C PHE A 20 -4.08 -10.74 0.21
N GLY A 21 -2.75 -10.93 0.28
CA GLY A 21 -1.91 -10.33 1.31
C GLY A 21 -1.86 -8.81 1.18
N VAL A 22 -1.59 -8.30 -0.02
CA VAL A 22 -1.52 -6.85 -0.27
C VAL A 22 -2.84 -6.16 0.05
N VAL A 23 -3.98 -6.73 -0.38
CA VAL A 23 -5.30 -6.18 -0.08
C VAL A 23 -5.57 -6.16 1.44
N LEU A 24 -5.14 -7.18 2.19
CA LEU A 24 -5.29 -7.20 3.64
C LEU A 24 -4.46 -6.09 4.32
N PHE A 25 -3.23 -5.86 3.86
CA PHE A 25 -2.39 -4.77 4.36
C PHE A 25 -2.99 -3.39 4.05
N LEU A 26 -3.48 -3.19 2.83
CA LEU A 26 -4.14 -1.93 2.44
C LEU A 26 -5.39 -1.65 3.30
N ARG A 27 -6.20 -2.67 3.63
CA ARG A 27 -7.34 -2.52 4.56
C ARG A 27 -6.91 -2.06 5.96
N ARG A 28 -5.75 -2.51 6.44
CA ARG A 28 -5.21 -2.06 7.72
C ARG A 28 -4.78 -0.60 7.68
N ILE A 29 -4.09 -0.21 6.61
CA ILE A 29 -3.64 1.17 6.39
C ILE A 29 -4.85 2.13 6.29
N GLU A 30 -5.90 1.72 5.58
CA GLU A 30 -7.16 2.46 5.51
C GLU A 30 -7.77 2.71 6.91
N GLY A 31 -7.71 1.71 7.80
CA GLY A 31 -8.10 1.87 9.21
C GLY A 31 -7.28 2.91 9.96
N GLN A 32 -5.97 2.96 9.72
CA GLN A 32 -5.09 3.97 10.33
C GLN A 32 -5.41 5.38 9.81
N VAL A 33 -5.65 5.54 8.51
CA VAL A 33 -6.04 6.83 7.90
C VAL A 33 -7.36 7.34 8.47
N ARG A 34 -8.36 6.45 8.63
CA ARG A 34 -9.61 6.80 9.34
C ARG A 34 -9.36 7.22 10.79
N GLY A 35 -8.43 6.56 11.48
CA GLY A 35 -8.02 6.93 12.84
C GLY A 35 -7.43 8.34 12.90
N ILE A 36 -6.56 8.69 11.93
CA ILE A 36 -5.97 10.03 11.81
C ILE A 36 -7.04 11.09 11.60
N ALA A 37 -8.02 10.85 10.72
CA ALA A 37 -9.13 11.79 10.51
C ALA A 37 -9.90 12.04 11.82
N LYS A 38 -10.21 10.98 12.56
CA LYS A 38 -10.86 11.09 13.88
C LYS A 38 -10.01 11.85 14.90
N MET A 39 -8.69 11.66 14.90
CA MET A 39 -7.79 12.43 15.79
C MET A 39 -7.84 13.93 15.48
N ILE A 40 -7.96 14.31 14.21
CA ILE A 40 -8.10 15.70 13.79
C ILE A 40 -9.46 16.25 14.24
N ASP A 41 -10.54 15.48 14.05
CA ASP A 41 -11.89 15.88 14.49
C ASP A 41 -11.99 16.04 16.02
N GLU A 42 -11.21 15.26 16.78
CA GLU A 42 -11.11 15.33 18.24
C GLU A 42 -10.10 16.38 18.74
N ASP A 43 -9.51 17.18 17.86
CA ASP A 43 -8.52 18.22 18.16
C ASP A 43 -7.31 17.68 18.95
N LYS A 44 -6.85 16.47 18.60
CA LYS A 44 -5.67 15.84 19.22
C LYS A 44 -4.40 16.60 18.92
N TYR A 45 -3.42 16.44 19.80
CA TYR A 45 -2.14 17.12 19.68
C TYR A 45 -1.47 16.83 18.34
N CYS A 46 -1.03 17.89 17.65
CA CYS A 46 -0.52 17.81 16.29
C CYS A 46 0.67 16.84 16.14
N ILE A 47 1.51 16.71 17.18
CA ILE A 47 2.65 15.78 17.18
C ILE A 47 2.19 14.31 17.16
N ASP A 48 1.09 13.99 17.83
CA ASP A 48 0.53 12.64 17.81
C ASP A 48 -0.03 12.31 16.44
N VAL A 49 -0.71 13.28 15.80
CA VAL A 49 -1.20 13.15 14.42
C VAL A 49 -0.05 12.94 13.44
N LEU A 50 1.03 13.73 13.54
CA LEU A 50 2.23 13.58 12.70
C LEU A 50 2.92 12.23 12.90
N THR A 51 2.92 11.72 14.12
CA THR A 51 3.46 10.38 14.44
C THR A 51 2.64 9.29 13.75
N GLN A 52 1.31 9.39 13.76
CA GLN A 52 0.45 8.43 13.06
C GLN A 52 0.59 8.51 11.54
N ILE A 53 0.70 9.71 10.97
CA ILE A 53 0.96 9.89 9.53
C ILE A 53 2.28 9.23 9.14
N SER A 54 3.33 9.41 9.95
CA SER A 54 4.63 8.78 9.70
C SER A 54 4.54 7.26 9.77
N ALA A 55 3.76 6.71 10.70
CA ALA A 55 3.52 5.26 10.79
C ALA A 55 2.79 4.72 9.54
N VAL A 56 1.81 5.45 9.02
CA VAL A 56 1.09 5.10 7.78
C VAL A 56 2.04 5.10 6.58
N ASN A 57 2.90 6.11 6.47
CA ASN A 57 3.91 6.17 5.39
C ASN A 57 4.86 4.96 5.42
N SER A 58 5.35 4.57 6.59
CA SER A 58 6.19 3.37 6.74
C SER A 58 5.46 2.08 6.38
N ALA A 59 4.17 1.99 6.71
CA ALA A 59 3.34 0.84 6.33
C ALA A 59 3.15 0.76 4.81
N LEU A 60 2.92 1.90 4.15
CA LEU A 60 2.82 1.98 2.69
C LEU A 60 4.15 1.60 2.00
N GLN A 61 5.29 2.05 2.53
CA GLN A 61 6.60 1.65 2.03
C GLN A 61 6.83 0.15 2.15
N SER A 62 6.36 -0.46 3.25
CA SER A 62 6.45 -1.91 3.45
C SER A 62 5.63 -2.69 2.42
N VAL A 63 4.48 -2.15 1.99
CA VAL A 63 3.69 -2.73 0.89
C VAL A 63 4.41 -2.61 -0.44
N ALA A 64 5.04 -1.46 -0.70
CA ALA A 64 5.78 -1.23 -1.94
C ALA A 64 7.04 -2.11 -2.08
N LEU A 65 7.69 -2.44 -0.96
CA LEU A 65 8.88 -3.31 -0.91
C LEU A 65 8.55 -4.81 -0.83
N GLY A 66 7.30 -5.15 -0.49
CA GLY A 66 6.80 -6.53 -0.45
C GLY A 66 6.36 -7.07 -1.82
N LEU A 67 6.55 -6.29 -2.88
CA LEU A 67 6.34 -6.59 -4.30
C LEU A 67 7.70 -6.52 -5.02
#